data_AF-A0A0R3LGC5-F1
#
_entry.id   AF-A0A0R3LGC5-F1
#
_cell.length_a   1.000
_cell.length_b   1.000
_cell.length_c   1.000
_cell.angle_alpha   90.00
_cell.angle_beta   90.00
_cell.angle_gamma   90.00
#
_symmetry.space_group_name_H-M   'P 1'
#
loop_
_entity.id
_entity.type
_entity.pdbx_description
1 polymer ?
#
loop_
_entity_poly.entity_id
_entity_poly.type
_entity_poly.pdbx_seq_one_letter_code
_entity_poly.pdbx_strand_id
1 'polypeptide(L)'
;MKSYLSADGPRKQQYYEVIAAAAAACQPDVSDPTLENVQLAEAAAEAALKVVRVREPQAIDDNDQLAALITDAYATVAIAYRRASTAYTVDEEMQQLGTAAVHLLTMAISYTAAQADEIAHK
;
A
#
# COMPACT_ATOMS: atom_id res chain seq x y z
N MET A 1 4.31 8.13 -4.96
CA MET A 1 2.94 8.58 -5.39
C MET A 1 2.91 9.41 -6.69
N LYS A 2 3.87 10.33 -6.93
CA LYS A 2 3.97 11.06 -8.23
C LYS A 2 4.06 10.14 -9.45
N SER A 3 4.68 8.99 -9.26
CA SER A 3 4.91 7.92 -10.23
C SER A 3 3.63 7.21 -10.70
N TYR A 4 2.62 7.09 -9.82
CA TYR A 4 1.27 6.61 -10.16
C TYR A 4 0.45 7.65 -10.92
N LEU A 5 0.54 8.93 -10.51
CA LEU A 5 -0.21 10.03 -11.13
C LEU A 5 0.21 10.29 -12.59
N SER A 6 1.44 9.91 -12.96
CA SER A 6 1.99 10.05 -14.32
C SER A 6 1.95 8.76 -15.16
N ALA A 7 1.35 7.67 -14.65
CA ALA A 7 1.33 6.37 -15.32
C ALA A 7 0.19 6.25 -16.36
N ASP A 8 0.46 5.60 -17.48
CA ASP A 8 -0.56 5.21 -18.47
C ASP A 8 -1.30 3.93 -18.07
N GLY A 9 -2.38 3.57 -18.78
CA GLY A 9 -3.28 2.44 -18.45
C GLY A 9 -2.59 1.14 -18.00
N PRO A 10 -1.73 0.51 -18.82
CA PRO A 10 -1.03 -0.73 -18.45
C PRO A 10 -0.09 -0.56 -17.24
N ARG A 11 0.52 0.63 -17.11
CA ARG A 11 1.41 0.94 -15.99
C ARG A 11 0.61 1.15 -14.70
N LYS A 12 -0.61 1.73 -14.77
CA LYS A 12 -1.56 1.81 -13.64
C LYS A 12 -2.01 0.42 -13.15
N GLN A 13 -2.17 -0.55 -14.03
CA GLN A 13 -2.49 -1.93 -13.65
C GLN A 13 -1.36 -2.54 -12.80
N GLN A 14 -0.10 -2.40 -13.25
CA GLN A 14 1.06 -2.83 -12.48
C GLN A 14 1.15 -2.15 -11.11
N TYR A 15 0.80 -0.85 -11.02
CA TYR A 15 0.71 -0.17 -9.73
C TYR A 15 -0.31 -0.82 -8.80
N TYR A 16 -1.51 -1.13 -9.29
CA TYR A 16 -2.54 -1.78 -8.47
C TYR A 16 -2.11 -3.17 -8.00
N GLU A 17 -1.50 -3.97 -8.87
CA GLU A 17 -1.00 -5.30 -8.51
C GLU A 17 0.06 -5.23 -7.42
N VAL A 18 1.05 -4.34 -7.56
CA VAL A 18 2.14 -4.21 -6.58
C VAL A 18 1.62 -3.64 -5.25
N ILE A 19 0.67 -2.69 -5.27
CA ILE A 19 0.05 -2.15 -4.05
C ILE A 19 -0.78 -3.22 -3.33
N ALA A 20 -1.59 -3.99 -4.06
CA ALA A 20 -2.39 -5.06 -3.47
C ALA A 20 -1.49 -6.17 -2.89
N ALA A 21 -0.43 -6.55 -3.61
CA ALA A 21 0.55 -7.52 -3.13
C ALA A 21 1.30 -7.03 -1.87
N ALA A 22 1.71 -5.75 -1.85
CA ALA A 22 2.32 -5.15 -0.67
C ALA A 22 1.36 -5.12 0.53
N ALA A 23 0.08 -4.80 0.30
CA ALA A 23 -0.93 -4.81 1.35
C ALA A 23 -1.19 -6.21 1.91
N ALA A 24 -1.24 -7.23 1.05
CA ALA A 24 -1.36 -8.63 1.45
C ALA A 24 -0.14 -9.09 2.27
N ALA A 25 1.07 -8.73 1.85
CA ALA A 25 2.30 -9.03 2.57
C ALA A 25 2.43 -8.33 3.93
N CYS A 26 1.67 -7.26 4.15
CA CYS A 26 1.61 -6.53 5.41
C CYS A 26 0.45 -6.96 6.32
N GLN A 27 -0.42 -7.86 5.88
CA GLN A 27 -1.46 -8.39 6.77
C GLN A 27 -0.80 -9.17 7.91
N PRO A 28 -1.22 -8.94 9.17
CA PRO A 28 -0.75 -9.76 10.27
C PRO A 28 -1.15 -11.23 10.04
N ASP A 29 -0.21 -12.14 10.25
CA ASP A 29 -0.37 -13.61 10.06
C ASP A 29 -1.46 -14.22 10.97
N VAL A 30 -1.93 -13.45 11.94
CA VAL A 30 -2.96 -13.86 12.89
C VAL A 30 -4.15 -12.93 12.70
N SER A 31 -5.25 -13.47 12.17
CA SER A 31 -6.58 -12.95 12.43
C SER A 31 -6.88 -13.14 13.91
N ASP A 32 -6.17 -12.42 14.77
CA ASP A 32 -6.44 -12.41 16.19
C ASP A 32 -7.78 -11.67 16.34
N PRO A 33 -8.88 -12.37 16.66
CA PRO A 33 -10.19 -11.75 16.74
C PRO A 33 -10.29 -10.78 17.92
N THR A 34 -9.26 -10.73 18.78
CA THR A 34 -9.19 -9.80 19.91
C THR A 34 -8.58 -8.45 19.54
N LEU A 35 -7.91 -8.35 18.37
CA LEU A 35 -7.34 -7.08 17.92
C LEU A 35 -8.43 -6.21 17.30
N GLU A 36 -8.51 -4.97 17.77
CA GLU A 36 -9.39 -3.96 17.16
C GLU A 36 -8.86 -3.56 15.78
N ASN A 37 -9.76 -3.10 14.90
CA ASN A 37 -9.40 -2.65 13.53
C ASN A 37 -8.26 -1.61 13.52
N VAL A 38 -8.18 -0.76 14.54
CA VAL A 38 -7.13 0.26 14.70
C VAL A 38 -5.77 -0.40 14.94
N GLN A 39 -5.72 -1.43 15.79
CA GLN A 39 -4.49 -2.16 16.12
C GLN A 39 -4.01 -3.00 14.92
N LEU A 40 -4.93 -3.62 14.19
CA LEU A 40 -4.62 -4.32 12.94
C LEU A 40 -4.03 -3.36 11.89
N ALA A 41 -4.61 -2.18 11.74
CA ALA A 41 -4.10 -1.15 10.85
C ALA A 41 -2.72 -0.66 11.28
N GLU A 42 -2.49 -0.45 12.58
CA GLU A 42 -1.17 -0.06 13.08
C GLU A 42 -0.10 -1.12 12.80
N ALA A 43 -0.38 -2.40 13.10
CA ALA A 43 0.53 -3.49 12.82
C ALA A 43 0.87 -3.61 11.32
N ALA A 44 -0.13 -3.49 10.45
CA ALA A 44 0.08 -3.51 9.00
C ALA A 44 0.91 -2.31 8.52
N ALA A 45 0.69 -1.13 9.09
CA ALA A 45 1.50 0.05 8.79
C ALA A 45 2.97 -0.14 9.22
N GLU A 46 3.22 -0.73 10.39
CA GLU A 46 4.57 -0.99 10.87
C GLU A 46 5.30 -2.01 10.00
N ALA A 47 4.63 -3.08 9.60
CA ALA A 47 5.17 -4.06 8.66
C ALA A 47 5.59 -3.40 7.34
N ALA A 48 4.73 -2.52 6.80
CA ALA A 48 5.02 -1.79 5.58
C ALA A 48 6.22 -0.83 5.72
N LEU A 49 6.26 -0.07 6.84
CA LEU A 49 7.37 0.85 7.13
C LEU A 49 8.71 0.12 7.30
N LYS A 50 8.71 -1.10 7.82
CA LYS A 50 9.93 -1.91 7.93
C LYS A 50 10.55 -2.16 6.55
N VAL A 51 9.73 -2.46 5.53
CA VAL A 51 10.21 -2.67 4.17
C VAL A 51 10.76 -1.38 3.56
N VAL A 52 10.07 -0.25 3.75
CA VAL A 52 10.53 1.07 3.28
C VAL A 52 11.90 1.41 3.89
N ARG A 53 12.03 1.29 5.23
CA ARG A 53 13.26 1.63 5.95
C ARG A 53 14.45 0.75 5.60
N VAL A 54 14.23 -0.52 5.25
CA VAL A 54 15.32 -1.41 4.80
C VAL A 54 15.85 -0.98 3.42
N ARG A 55 15.00 -0.36 2.60
CA ARG A 55 15.29 0.04 1.22
C ARG A 55 15.75 1.49 1.06
N GLU A 56 15.46 2.38 2.01
CA GLU A 56 16.00 3.76 2.02
C GLU A 56 17.54 3.85 2.05
N PRO A 57 18.29 3.04 2.85
CA PRO A 57 19.75 3.12 2.89
C PRO A 57 20.45 2.29 1.79
N GLN A 58 19.76 1.33 1.17
CA GLN A 58 20.25 0.64 -0.02
C GLN A 58 19.85 1.48 -1.21
N ALA A 59 20.69 2.46 -1.58
CA ALA A 59 20.48 3.27 -2.78
C ALA A 59 20.03 2.35 -3.92
N ILE A 60 18.73 2.37 -4.19
CA ILE A 60 18.15 1.73 -5.35
C ILE A 60 18.90 2.41 -6.48
N ASP A 61 19.73 1.64 -7.20
CA ASP A 61 20.33 2.15 -8.43
C ASP A 61 19.18 2.83 -9.19
N ASP A 62 19.29 4.11 -9.55
CA ASP A 62 18.17 4.89 -10.11
C ASP A 62 17.57 4.20 -11.36
N ASN A 63 18.27 3.21 -11.89
CA ASN A 63 17.87 2.33 -12.97
C ASN A 63 16.94 1.16 -12.58
N ASP A 64 16.82 0.80 -11.30
CA ASP A 64 15.90 -0.22 -10.81
C ASP A 64 14.51 0.36 -10.49
N GLN A 65 13.81 0.70 -11.58
CA GLN A 65 12.44 1.22 -11.56
C GLN A 65 11.46 0.28 -10.84
N LEU A 66 11.75 -1.03 -10.80
CA LEU A 66 10.91 -2.01 -10.11
C LEU A 66 11.10 -1.93 -8.59
N ALA A 67 12.33 -1.83 -8.11
CA ALA A 67 12.60 -1.63 -6.69
C ALA A 67 12.01 -0.30 -6.18
N ALA A 68 12.08 0.77 -6.98
CA ALA A 68 11.45 2.04 -6.68
C ALA A 68 9.92 1.92 -6.61
N LEU A 69 9.31 1.25 -7.60
CA LEU A 69 7.87 0.96 -7.64
C LEU A 69 7.39 0.19 -6.39
N ILE A 70 8.12 -0.86 -6.02
CA ILE A 70 7.77 -1.68 -4.84
C ILE A 70 7.90 -0.83 -3.57
N THR A 71 8.96 -0.03 -3.44
CA THR A 71 9.15 0.83 -2.26
C THR A 71 8.03 1.89 -2.15
N ASP A 72 7.65 2.51 -3.27
CA ASP A 72 6.52 3.44 -3.36
C ASP A 72 5.20 2.76 -2.96
N ALA A 73 5.01 1.48 -3.33
CA ALA A 73 3.83 0.72 -2.95
C ALA A 73 3.78 0.46 -1.44
N TYR A 74 4.88 0.01 -0.83
CA TYR A 74 4.95 -0.16 0.63
C TYR A 74 4.78 1.16 1.39
N ALA A 75 5.31 2.28 0.87
CA ALA A 75 5.08 3.60 1.45
C ALA A 75 3.59 4.00 1.36
N THR A 76 2.94 3.73 0.23
CA THR A 76 1.50 3.97 0.05
C THR A 76 0.68 3.15 1.05
N VAL A 77 0.99 1.86 1.21
CA VAL A 77 0.35 0.96 2.18
C VAL A 77 0.54 1.46 3.62
N ALA A 78 1.76 1.85 3.99
CA ALA A 78 2.06 2.40 5.31
C ALA A 78 1.23 3.65 5.63
N ILE A 79 1.16 4.59 4.70
CA ILE A 79 0.39 5.83 4.85
C ILE A 79 -1.11 5.54 4.93
N ALA A 80 -1.62 4.64 4.09
CA ALA A 80 -3.03 4.25 4.09
C ALA A 80 -3.43 3.62 5.45
N TYR A 81 -2.64 2.69 5.96
CA TYR A 81 -2.93 2.04 7.23
C TYR A 81 -2.72 2.96 8.44
N ARG A 82 -1.74 3.87 8.42
CA ARG A 82 -1.64 4.93 9.45
C ARG A 82 -2.83 5.87 9.46
N ARG A 83 -3.41 6.16 8.30
CA ARG A 83 -4.67 6.92 8.23
C ARG A 83 -5.82 6.12 8.86
N ALA A 84 -5.90 4.83 8.58
CA ALA A 84 -6.90 3.93 9.15
C ALA A 84 -6.74 3.73 10.68
N SER A 85 -5.51 3.81 11.20
CA SER A 85 -5.23 3.77 12.64
C SER A 85 -5.41 5.13 13.35
N THR A 86 -5.93 6.15 12.66
CA THR A 86 -6.17 7.51 13.19
C THR A 86 -4.90 8.31 13.53
N ALA A 87 -3.73 7.89 13.06
CA ALA A 87 -2.45 8.52 13.41
C ALA A 87 -2.28 9.97 12.91
N TYR A 88 -3.04 10.39 11.89
CA TYR A 88 -2.91 11.73 11.26
C TYR A 88 -3.94 12.76 11.76
N THR A 89 -4.63 12.53 12.87
CA THR A 89 -5.72 13.40 13.36
C THR A 89 -5.35 14.88 13.57
N VAL A 90 -4.07 15.20 13.71
CA VAL A 90 -3.57 16.56 13.97
C VAL A 90 -2.73 17.17 12.83
N ASP A 91 -2.43 16.39 11.79
CA ASP A 91 -1.59 16.81 10.66
C ASP A 91 -2.42 16.81 9.37
N GLU A 92 -2.93 17.98 8.97
CA GLU A 92 -3.86 18.13 7.85
C GLU A 92 -3.28 17.65 6.51
N GLU A 93 -1.99 17.92 6.26
CA GLU A 93 -1.32 17.45 5.04
C GLU A 93 -1.28 15.92 5.01
N MET A 94 -0.89 15.29 6.13
CA MET A 94 -0.88 13.84 6.25
C MET A 94 -2.29 13.22 6.26
N GLN A 95 -3.33 13.94 6.66
CA GLN A 95 -4.71 13.48 6.48
C GLN A 95 -5.11 13.41 5.02
N GLN A 96 -4.78 14.44 4.23
CA GLN A 96 -5.09 14.48 2.80
C GLN A 96 -4.32 13.39 2.06
N LEU A 97 -3.01 13.30 2.31
CA LEU A 97 -2.16 12.26 1.75
C LEU A 97 -2.65 10.86 2.17
N GLY A 98 -2.98 10.69 3.44
CA GLY A 98 -3.58 9.48 4.00
C GLY A 98 -4.86 9.07 3.30
N THR A 99 -5.77 10.02 3.05
CA THR A 99 -7.05 9.77 2.39
C THR A 99 -6.84 9.35 0.94
N ALA A 100 -5.92 10.01 0.22
CA ALA A 100 -5.56 9.62 -1.13
C ALA A 100 -4.93 8.22 -1.18
N ALA A 101 -4.06 7.88 -0.22
CA ALA A 101 -3.45 6.56 -0.11
C ALA A 101 -4.49 5.46 0.18
N VAL A 102 -5.44 5.70 1.09
CA VAL A 102 -6.55 4.77 1.36
C VAL A 102 -7.41 4.54 0.11
N HIS A 103 -7.72 5.61 -0.63
CA HIS A 103 -8.49 5.50 -1.87
C HIS A 103 -7.74 4.64 -2.89
N LEU A 104 -6.45 4.91 -3.10
CA LEU A 104 -5.61 4.15 -4.02
C LEU A 104 -5.49 2.67 -3.61
N LEU A 105 -5.30 2.39 -2.32
CA LEU A 105 -5.25 1.04 -1.78
C LEU A 105 -6.57 0.29 -2.02
N THR A 106 -7.70 0.94 -1.75
CA THR A 106 -9.03 0.38 -1.99
C THR A 106 -9.24 0.03 -3.46
N MET A 107 -8.87 0.92 -4.37
CA MET A 107 -8.93 0.67 -5.81
C MET A 107 -8.06 -0.54 -6.20
N ALA A 108 -6.84 -0.62 -5.68
CA ALA A 108 -5.91 -1.69 -5.98
C ALA A 108 -6.43 -3.07 -5.55
N ILE A 109 -6.96 -3.17 -4.33
CA ILE A 109 -7.56 -4.40 -3.80
C ILE A 109 -8.81 -4.78 -4.60
N SER A 110 -9.67 -3.81 -4.90
CA SER A 110 -10.91 -4.06 -5.67
C SER A 110 -10.61 -4.53 -7.09
N TYR A 111 -9.61 -3.93 -7.74
CA TYR A 111 -9.18 -4.31 -9.08
C TYR A 111 -8.63 -5.74 -9.14
N THR A 112 -7.79 -6.11 -8.18
CA THR A 112 -7.20 -7.46 -8.11
C THR A 112 -8.23 -8.53 -7.76
N ALA A 113 -9.19 -8.23 -6.89
CA ALA A 113 -10.32 -9.11 -6.61
C ALA A 113 -11.19 -9.34 -7.85
N ALA A 114 -11.53 -8.27 -8.59
CA ALA A 114 -12.30 -8.38 -9.83
C ALA A 114 -11.58 -9.21 -10.91
N GLN A 115 -10.25 -9.04 -11.06
CA GLN A 115 -9.46 -9.88 -11.96
C GLN A 115 -9.48 -11.36 -11.56
N ALA A 116 -9.38 -11.66 -10.27
CA ALA A 116 -9.42 -13.04 -9.77
C ALA A 116 -10.78 -13.71 -10.07
N ASP A 117 -11.89 -12.97 -9.87
CA ASP A 117 -13.23 -13.46 -10.19
C ASP A 117 -13.42 -13.72 -11.69
N GLU A 118 -12.93 -12.83 -12.56
CA GLU A 118 -12.99 -13.03 -14.02
C GLU A 118 -12.20 -14.27 -14.49
N ILE A 119 -11.08 -14.59 -13.84
CA ILE A 119 -10.27 -15.78 -14.14
C ILE A 119 -10.97 -17.05 -13.64
N ALA A 120 -11.59 -17.01 -12.46
CA ALA A 120 -12.26 -18.17 -11.87
C ALA A 120 -13.54 -18.60 -12.61
N HIS A 121 -14.14 -17.70 -13.41
CA HIS A 121 -15.36 -17.94 -14.18
C HIS A 121 -15.13 -18.14 -15.69
N LYS A 122 -13.86 -18.33 -16.11
CA LYS A 122 -13.47 -18.72 -17.47
C LYS A 122 -13.12 -20.21 -17.54
#